data_AF-A0A7C7QXF2-F1
#
_entry.id   AF-A0A7C7QXF2-F1
#
_cell.length_a   1.000
_cell.length_b   1.000
_cell.length_c   1.000
_cell.angle_alpha   90.00
_cell.angle_beta   90.00
_cell.angle_gamma   90.00
#
_symmetry.space_group_name_H-M   'P 1'
#
loop_
_entity.id
_entity.type
_entity.pdbx_description
1 polymer ?
#
loop_
_entity_poly.entity_id
_entity_poly.type
_entity_poly.pdbx_seq_one_letter_code
_entity_poly.pdbx_strand_id
1 'polypeptide(L)'
;MSNLERVYDATTPDAARAKYDAWADTYETEVMAGGYRLPWVVAAAFAAFVPRDIAPILDAGCGSGMQVEPLHLLGYRGFVGLDLSPEMLKIARN
;
A
#
# COMPACT_ATOMS: atom_id res chain seq x y z
N MET A 1 -7.98 15.02 15.08
CA MET A 1 -7.06 14.86 13.94
C MET A 1 -7.14 13.43 13.49
N SER A 2 -7.40 13.22 12.21
CA SER A 2 -7.34 11.89 11.60
C SER A 2 -5.90 11.36 11.65
N ASN A 3 -5.71 10.03 11.63
CA ASN A 3 -4.38 9.44 11.54
C ASN A 3 -3.66 9.86 10.25
N LEU A 4 -4.42 10.14 9.18
CA LEU A 4 -3.92 10.67 7.92
C LEU A 4 -3.26 12.06 8.08
N GLU A 5 -3.92 13.00 8.77
CA GLU A 5 -3.34 14.32 9.09
C GLU A 5 -2.05 14.17 9.89
N ARG A 6 -2.04 13.27 10.88
CA ARG A 6 -0.86 13.04 11.72
C ARG A 6 0.32 12.59 10.87
N VAL A 7 0.13 11.66 9.93
CA VAL A 7 1.20 11.18 9.05
C VAL A 7 1.78 12.32 8.21
N TYR A 8 0.95 13.17 7.62
CA TYR A 8 1.41 14.27 6.76
C TYR A 8 2.22 15.34 7.51
N ASP A 9 2.06 15.46 8.83
CA ASP A 9 2.88 16.34 9.66
C ASP A 9 4.30 15.80 9.96
N ALA A 10 4.68 14.63 9.41
CA ALA A 10 6.03 14.09 9.60
C ALA A 10 7.05 14.82 8.72
N THR A 11 8.09 15.37 9.32
CA THR A 11 9.17 16.08 8.62
C THR A 11 10.44 15.25 8.45
N THR A 12 10.49 14.03 9.02
CA THR A 12 11.63 13.11 8.92
C THR A 12 11.15 11.68 8.61
N PRO A 13 11.98 10.85 7.95
CA PRO A 13 11.64 9.46 7.68
C PRO A 13 11.33 8.64 8.95
N ASP A 14 12.09 8.86 10.02
CA ASP A 14 11.85 8.16 11.30
C ASP A 14 10.53 8.57 11.95
N ALA A 15 10.14 9.85 11.85
CA ALA A 15 8.85 10.32 12.35
C ALA A 15 7.69 9.76 11.51
N ALA A 16 7.86 9.65 10.19
CA ALA A 16 6.89 8.98 9.33
C ALA A 16 6.76 7.49 9.71
N ARG A 17 7.89 6.81 9.96
CA ARG A 17 7.92 5.40 10.36
C ARG A 17 7.10 5.15 11.60
N ALA A 18 7.41 5.88 12.67
CA ALA A 18 6.74 5.70 13.96
C ALA A 18 5.22 5.93 13.85
N LYS A 19 4.79 6.87 13.00
CA LYS A 19 3.36 7.15 12.79
C LYS A 19 2.66 6.04 12.00
N TYR A 20 3.29 5.53 10.94
CA TYR A 20 2.73 4.41 10.18
C TYR A 20 2.75 3.10 10.99
N ASP A 21 3.81 2.83 11.74
CA ASP A 21 3.89 1.67 12.63
C ASP A 21 2.73 1.66 13.63
N ALA A 22 2.42 2.82 14.23
CA ALA A 22 1.33 2.96 15.19
C ALA A 22 -0.07 2.87 14.57
N TRP A 23 -0.19 2.99 13.25
CA TRP A 23 -1.47 2.99 12.53
C TRP A 23 -1.72 1.70 11.74
N ALA A 24 -0.71 0.84 11.57
CA ALA A 24 -0.74 -0.31 10.67
C ALA A 24 -1.99 -1.19 10.85
N ASP A 25 -2.34 -1.58 12.08
CA ASP A 25 -3.43 -2.51 12.38
C ASP A 25 -4.82 -2.00 11.96
N THR A 26 -5.04 -0.68 11.95
CA THR A 26 -6.35 -0.09 11.63
C THR A 26 -6.35 0.69 10.32
N TYR A 27 -5.17 0.92 9.72
CA TYR A 27 -4.98 1.72 8.52
C TYR A 27 -5.98 1.37 7.43
N GLU A 28 -5.98 0.12 7.01
CA GLU A 28 -6.76 -0.33 5.86
C GLU A 28 -8.26 -0.18 6.10
N THR A 29 -8.72 -0.54 7.30
CA THR A 29 -10.14 -0.40 7.68
C THR A 29 -10.55 1.07 7.69
N GLU A 30 -9.73 1.95 8.27
CA GLU A 30 -10.03 3.38 8.36
C GLU A 30 -10.04 4.05 6.98
N VAL A 31 -9.05 3.78 6.11
CA VAL A 31 -9.02 4.38 4.77
C VAL A 31 -10.13 3.84 3.87
N MET A 32 -10.45 2.54 3.96
CA MET A 32 -11.53 1.94 3.17
C MET A 32 -12.91 2.45 3.61
N ALA A 33 -13.12 2.64 4.92
CA ALA A 33 -14.31 3.29 5.47
C ALA A 33 -14.43 4.75 5.02
N GLY A 34 -13.30 5.44 4.84
CA GLY A 34 -13.20 6.76 4.22
C GLY A 34 -13.48 6.80 2.71
N GLY A 35 -13.85 5.66 2.09
CA GLY A 35 -14.17 5.60 0.67
C GLY A 35 -12.94 5.46 -0.25
N TYR A 36 -11.78 5.09 0.29
CA TYR A 36 -10.59 4.88 -0.51
C TYR A 36 -10.81 3.74 -1.51
N ARG A 37 -10.80 4.04 -2.81
CA ARG A 37 -10.96 3.06 -3.91
C ARG A 37 -9.82 3.12 -4.92
N LEU A 38 -8.76 3.86 -4.61
CA LEU A 38 -7.61 4.01 -5.50
C LEU A 38 -6.97 2.68 -5.91
N PRO A 39 -6.91 1.62 -5.08
CA PRO A 39 -6.30 0.35 -5.51
C PRO A 39 -6.88 -0.18 -6.83
N TRP A 40 -8.20 -0.11 -6.98
CA TRP A 40 -8.90 -0.56 -8.19
C TRP A 40 -8.70 0.38 -9.38
N VAL A 41 -8.70 1.70 -9.14
CA VAL A 41 -8.48 2.70 -10.20
C VAL A 41 -7.06 2.57 -10.76
N VAL A 42 -6.07 2.44 -9.86
CA VAL A 42 -4.66 2.25 -10.22
C VAL A 42 -4.47 0.91 -10.92
N ALA A 43 -5.11 -0.18 -10.46
CA ALA A 43 -5.03 -1.47 -11.11
C ALA A 43 -5.59 -1.45 -12.54
N ALA A 44 -6.72 -0.77 -12.77
CA ALA A 44 -7.27 -0.59 -14.10
C ALA A 44 -6.34 0.20 -15.03
N ALA A 45 -5.75 1.29 -14.52
CA ALA A 45 -4.78 2.07 -15.28
C ALA A 45 -3.50 1.27 -15.58
N PHE A 46 -2.95 0.57 -14.58
CA PHE A 46 -1.77 -0.28 -14.74
C PHE A 46 -2.01 -1.37 -15.78
N ALA A 47 -3.15 -2.05 -15.73
CA ALA A 47 -3.48 -3.14 -16.64
C ALA A 47 -3.70 -2.68 -18.10
N ALA A 48 -3.97 -1.39 -18.32
CA ALA A 48 -4.06 -0.84 -19.67
C ALA A 48 -2.70 -0.74 -20.37
N PHE A 49 -1.59 -0.71 -19.63
CA PHE A 49 -0.26 -0.42 -20.18
C PHE A 49 0.79 -1.49 -19.88
N VAL A 50 0.60 -2.32 -18.86
CA VAL A 50 1.61 -3.30 -18.45
C VAL A 50 1.17 -4.71 -18.86
N PRO A 51 1.95 -5.44 -19.67
CA PRO A 51 1.66 -6.84 -19.99
C PRO A 51 1.66 -7.75 -18.75
N ARG A 52 0.82 -8.78 -18.76
CA ARG A 52 0.62 -9.69 -17.60
C ARG A 52 1.81 -10.59 -17.27
N ASP A 53 2.73 -10.78 -18.21
CA ASP A 53 3.94 -11.59 -18.07
C ASP A 53 5.14 -10.80 -17.54
N ILE A 54 4.99 -9.49 -17.31
CA ILE A 54 6.01 -8.66 -16.65
C ILE A 54 6.18 -9.09 -15.19
N ALA A 55 7.40 -9.51 -14.85
CA ALA A 55 7.85 -9.76 -13.49
C ALA A 55 9.38 -9.60 -13.40
N PRO A 56 9.95 -9.15 -12.25
CA PRO A 56 9.22 -8.76 -11.03
C PRO A 56 8.57 -7.37 -11.14
N ILE A 57 7.53 -7.13 -10.34
CA ILE A 57 6.85 -5.83 -10.21
C ILE A 57 7.16 -5.24 -8.83
N LEU A 58 7.70 -4.03 -8.77
CA LEU A 58 8.01 -3.33 -7.53
C LEU A 58 6.81 -2.50 -7.06
N ASP A 59 6.35 -2.74 -5.83
CA ASP A 59 5.41 -1.87 -5.12
C ASP A 59 6.19 -1.04 -4.10
N ALA A 60 6.41 0.24 -4.44
CA ALA A 60 7.25 1.15 -3.67
C ALA A 60 6.42 1.98 -2.67
N GLY A 61 6.59 1.71 -1.37
CA GLY A 61 5.68 2.20 -0.34
C GLY A 61 4.41 1.32 -0.27
N CYS A 62 4.62 0.00 -0.23
CA CYS A 62 3.53 -0.97 -0.40
C CYS A 62 2.52 -0.98 0.76
N GLY A 63 2.85 -0.36 1.91
CA GLY A 63 2.00 -0.34 3.09
C GLY A 63 1.60 -1.76 3.51
N SER A 64 0.30 -1.96 3.76
CA SER A 64 -0.30 -3.27 4.07
C SER A 64 -0.38 -4.22 2.88
N GLY A 65 0.02 -3.81 1.67
CA GLY A 65 -0.08 -4.60 0.45
C GLY A 65 -1.41 -4.48 -0.30
N MET A 66 -2.34 -3.63 0.14
CA MET A 66 -3.69 -3.56 -0.46
C MET A 66 -3.69 -3.26 -1.98
N GLN A 67 -2.66 -2.58 -2.49
CA GLN A 67 -2.58 -2.21 -3.90
C GLN A 67 -2.38 -3.42 -4.83
N VAL A 68 -1.74 -4.49 -4.35
CA VAL A 68 -1.45 -5.67 -5.19
C VAL A 68 -2.64 -6.63 -5.29
N GLU A 69 -3.59 -6.57 -4.36
CA GLU A 69 -4.80 -7.42 -4.38
C GLU A 69 -5.57 -7.34 -5.72
N PRO A 70 -5.98 -6.15 -6.21
CA PRO A 70 -6.69 -6.06 -7.49
C PRO A 70 -5.81 -6.50 -8.67
N LEU A 71 -4.49 -6.29 -8.62
CA LEU A 71 -3.58 -6.76 -9.66
C LEU A 71 -3.44 -8.29 -9.67
N HIS A 72 -3.43 -8.94 -8.50
CA HIS A 72 -3.48 -10.39 -8.40
C HIS A 72 -4.76 -10.96 -9.04
N LEU A 73 -5.91 -10.32 -8.80
CA LEU A 73 -7.20 -10.70 -9.41
C LEU A 73 -7.20 -10.54 -10.94
N LEU A 74 -6.43 -9.57 -11.46
CA LEU A 74 -6.24 -9.36 -12.90
C LEU A 74 -5.17 -10.28 -13.53
N GLY A 75 -4.51 -11.12 -12.74
CA GLY A 75 -3.57 -12.14 -13.20
C GLY A 75 -2.09 -11.76 -13.13
N TYR A 76 -1.73 -10.58 -12.63
CA TYR A 76 -0.32 -10.20 -12.41
C TYR A 76 0.29 -10.99 -11.26
N ARG A 77 1.59 -11.25 -11.29
CA ARG A 77 2.34 -12.01 -10.27
C ARG A 77 3.75 -11.43 -10.11
N GLY A 78 4.48 -11.94 -9.12
CA GLY A 78 5.90 -11.58 -8.94
C GLY A 78 6.12 -10.21 -8.31
N PHE A 79 5.27 -9.85 -7.34
CA PHE A 79 5.38 -8.58 -6.62
C PHE A 79 6.53 -8.60 -5.61
N VAL A 80 7.27 -7.51 -5.55
CA VAL A 80 8.26 -7.20 -4.52
C VAL A 80 7.82 -5.91 -3.84
N GLY A 81 7.51 -6.00 -2.54
CA GLY A 81 7.12 -4.86 -1.73
C GLY A 81 8.31 -4.25 -0.99
N LEU A 82 8.34 -2.92 -0.92
CA LEU A 82 9.18 -2.19 0.03
C LEU A 82 8.32 -1.16 0.77
N ASP A 83 8.52 -1.06 2.07
CA ASP A 83 7.92 -0.02 2.88
C ASP A 83 8.87 0.35 4.01
N LEU A 84 8.74 1.59 4.50
CA LEU A 84 9.59 2.10 5.57
C LEU A 84 9.10 1.60 6.94
N SER A 85 7.82 1.23 7.05
CA SER A 85 7.17 0.73 8.27
C SER A 85 7.28 -0.79 8.37
N PRO A 86 8.02 -1.32 9.36
CA PRO A 86 8.08 -2.75 9.61
C PRO A 86 6.72 -3.36 9.97
N GLU A 87 5.84 -2.62 10.65
CA GLU A 87 4.50 -3.12 11.01
C GLU A 87 3.59 -3.24 9.77
N MET A 88 3.65 -2.27 8.86
CA MET A 88 2.98 -2.38 7.56
C MET A 88 3.48 -3.61 6.77
N LEU A 89 4.81 -3.82 6.73
CA LEU A 89 5.40 -4.98 6.06
C LEU A 89 5.03 -6.32 6.70
N LYS A 90 4.71 -6.38 8.00
CA LYS A 90 4.19 -7.61 8.61
C LYS A 90 2.81 -7.94 8.07
N ILE A 91 1.95 -6.95 7.90
CA ILE A 91 0.61 -7.14 7.33
C ILE A 91 0.71 -7.60 5.87
N ALA A 92 1.55 -6.94 5.07
CA ALA A 92 1.72 -7.24 3.65
C ALA A 92 2.28 -8.64 3.33
N ARG A 93 2.84 -9.35 4.32
CA ARG A 93 3.42 -10.68 4.15
C ARG A 93 2.44 -11.83 4.45
N ASN A 94 1.26 -11.54 4.99
CA ASN A 94 0.24 -12.52 5.33
C ASN A 94 -0.62 -12.89 4.12
#